data_AF-A0A6A5QZU3-F1
#
_entry.id   AF-A0A6A5QZU3-F1
#
_cell.length_a   1.000
_cell.length_b   1.000
_cell.length_c   1.000
_cell.angle_alpha   90.00
_cell.angle_beta   90.00
_cell.angle_gamma   90.00
#
_symmetry.space_group_name_H-M   'P 1'
#
loop_
_entity.id
_entity.type
_entity.pdbx_description
1 polymer ?
#
loop_
_entity_poly.entity_id
_entity_poly.type
_entity_poly.pdbx_seq_one_letter_code
_entity_poly.pdbx_strand_id
1 'polypeptide(L)'
;MGHAERSSESYFADITPFQTPFGASTSEAQLELDSAQAGKKRKVEGGSDLMSKDIERSTAEIKEWRAAFYKAKAAYRKEQEAKLSMQSDLDDKINAVHRMKVKQAKRDDEHARIVSRMEADSRQLHQAGLVQEGKKLVLKSRVTQYEKTVNQLEMEKDELKAKNIELLATIQKLQLKIKHGRHPASRQPTLVPDPNPDIRNHDEYEHPEAPHMKRTYRYFVASLPYTTGTGKVWPSRYGSNGHWDLGLCQVHFNTEGDCKFGDQCEYRHDPLTQNERVYITMLKPLGTKFLASSDKCLFFKSPQSKH
;
A
#
# COMPACT_ATOMS: atom_id res chain seq x y z
N MET A 1 4.05 -14.65 12.97
CA MET A 1 3.26 -15.70 13.65
C MET A 1 1.88 -15.67 13.02
N GLY A 2 1.53 -16.47 12.02
CA GLY A 2 1.90 -17.86 11.74
C GLY A 2 0.67 -18.73 12.01
N HIS A 3 -0.41 -18.57 11.24
CA HIS A 3 -1.57 -19.45 11.33
C HIS A 3 -1.89 -20.08 9.98
N ALA A 4 -1.62 -21.39 9.99
CA ALA A 4 -1.86 -22.45 9.04
C ALA A 4 -3.15 -22.33 8.21
N GLU A 5 -2.96 -22.45 6.90
CA GLU A 5 -3.97 -22.80 5.91
C GLU A 5 -4.43 -24.25 6.16
N ARG A 6 -5.71 -24.45 6.48
CA ARG A 6 -6.35 -25.77 6.48
C ARG A 6 -6.95 -26.02 5.11
N SER A 7 -6.26 -26.86 4.35
CA SER A 7 -6.76 -27.57 3.18
C SER A 7 -8.00 -28.38 3.56
N SER A 8 -9.15 -28.08 2.97
CA SER A 8 -10.34 -28.93 3.04
C SER A 8 -10.40 -29.82 1.81
N GLU A 9 -10.11 -31.10 2.05
CA GLU A 9 -10.20 -32.22 1.13
C GLU A 9 -11.59 -32.29 0.46
N SER A 10 -11.62 -32.20 -0.86
CA SER A 10 -12.81 -32.47 -1.66
C SER A 10 -13.01 -33.98 -1.78
N TYR A 11 -13.98 -34.51 -1.04
CA TYR A 11 -14.53 -35.86 -1.27
C TYR A 11 -15.22 -35.90 -2.64
N PHE A 12 -14.52 -36.42 -3.65
CA PHE A 12 -15.15 -36.88 -4.89
C PHE A 12 -15.80 -38.23 -4.60
N ALA A 13 -17.13 -38.24 -4.51
CA ALA A 13 -17.90 -39.47 -4.55
C ALA A 13 -17.92 -39.98 -6.00
N ASP A 14 -17.34 -41.15 -6.22
CA ASP A 14 -17.43 -41.90 -7.47
C ASP A 14 -18.89 -42.23 -7.79
N ILE A 15 -19.47 -41.49 -8.72
CA ILE A 15 -20.77 -41.82 -9.32
C ILE A 15 -20.48 -42.77 -10.48
N THR A 16 -20.59 -44.07 -10.20
CA THR A 16 -20.57 -45.12 -11.22
C THR A 16 -21.73 -44.92 -12.20
N PRO A 17 -21.49 -44.91 -13.52
CA PRO A 17 -22.57 -44.86 -14.50
C PRO A 17 -23.37 -46.17 -14.48
N PHE A 18 -24.68 -46.04 -14.26
CA PHE A 18 -25.65 -47.12 -14.31
C PHE A 18 -25.74 -47.64 -15.76
N GLN A 19 -25.11 -48.78 -16.03
CA GLN A 19 -25.27 -49.52 -17.29
C GLN A 19 -26.69 -50.10 -17.33
N THR A 20 -27.54 -49.56 -18.21
CA THR A 20 -28.78 -50.25 -18.59
C THR A 20 -28.46 -51.28 -19.68
N PRO A 21 -28.92 -52.53 -19.54
CA PRO A 21 -28.71 -53.55 -20.56
C PRO A 21 -29.69 -53.31 -21.72
N PHE A 22 -29.18 -52.83 -22.85
CA PHE A 22 -29.84 -52.98 -24.15
C PHE A 22 -29.72 -54.44 -24.59
N GLY A 23 -30.61 -55.28 -24.06
CA GLY A 23 -30.86 -56.63 -24.54
C GLY A 23 -31.83 -56.58 -25.70
N ALA A 24 -31.30 -56.77 -26.90
CA ALA A 24 -32.06 -57.02 -28.11
C ALA A 24 -32.93 -58.28 -27.98
N SER A 25 -34.21 -58.19 -28.35
CA SER A 25 -35.01 -59.36 -28.73
C SER A 25 -35.94 -59.01 -29.89
N THR A 26 -35.35 -58.68 -31.03
CA THR A 26 -36.00 -58.82 -32.34
C THR A 26 -35.98 -60.30 -32.72
N SER A 27 -37.01 -61.04 -32.32
CA SER A 27 -37.25 -62.39 -32.84
C SER A 27 -38.72 -62.79 -32.69
N GLU A 28 -39.60 -62.09 -33.40
CA GLU A 28 -41.00 -62.55 -33.56
C GLU A 28 -41.58 -62.15 -34.93
N ALA A 29 -40.76 -62.29 -35.96
CA ALA A 29 -41.14 -62.11 -37.35
C ALA A 29 -40.75 -63.34 -38.20
N GLN A 30 -41.15 -64.54 -37.76
CA GLN A 30 -41.11 -65.73 -38.62
C GLN A 30 -41.92 -66.87 -37.99
N LEU A 31 -43.24 -66.91 -38.25
CA LEU A 31 -44.07 -68.12 -38.20
C LEU A 31 -45.52 -67.74 -38.56
N GLU A 32 -45.81 -67.67 -39.87
CA GLU A 32 -47.12 -68.01 -40.48
C GLU A 32 -47.05 -67.80 -42.00
N LEU A 33 -46.14 -68.51 -42.65
CA LEU A 33 -46.15 -68.74 -44.09
C LEU A 33 -45.63 -70.16 -44.27
N ASP A 34 -46.55 -71.12 -44.13
CA ASP A 34 -46.49 -72.46 -44.73
C ASP A 34 -47.61 -73.32 -44.14
N SER A 35 -48.77 -73.31 -44.79
CA SER A 35 -49.70 -74.44 -44.73
C SER A 35 -50.24 -74.70 -46.15
N ALA A 36 -49.48 -75.58 -46.83
CA ALA A 36 -49.94 -76.64 -47.74
C ALA A 36 -51.27 -76.37 -48.49
N GLN A 37 -51.30 -76.18 -49.82
CA GLN A 37 -50.83 -77.10 -50.86
C GLN A 37 -50.91 -78.58 -50.47
N ALA A 38 -52.10 -79.17 -50.48
CA ALA A 38 -52.36 -80.54 -50.97
C ALA A 38 -53.87 -80.86 -50.86
N GLY A 39 -54.58 -80.90 -51.99
CA GLY A 39 -56.00 -81.26 -52.02
C GLY A 39 -56.45 -81.68 -53.41
N LYS A 40 -56.07 -82.91 -53.78
CA LYS A 40 -56.46 -83.61 -55.02
C LYS A 40 -57.95 -83.47 -55.33
N LYS A 41 -58.25 -83.01 -56.55
CA LYS A 41 -59.56 -83.15 -57.21
C LYS A 41 -59.95 -84.63 -57.29
N ARG A 42 -61.02 -85.02 -56.60
CA ARG A 42 -61.81 -86.22 -56.93
C ARG A 42 -63.12 -85.76 -57.57
N LYS A 43 -63.33 -86.17 -58.81
CA LYS A 43 -64.57 -86.01 -59.57
C LYS A 43 -65.52 -87.11 -59.09
N VAL A 44 -66.56 -86.73 -58.34
CA VAL A 44 -67.68 -87.61 -58.00
C VAL A 44 -68.88 -87.08 -58.79
N GLU A 45 -69.23 -87.80 -59.85
CA GLU A 45 -70.48 -87.62 -60.57
C GLU A 45 -71.55 -88.43 -59.84
N GLY A 46 -72.72 -87.81 -59.58
CA GLY A 46 -73.95 -88.53 -59.30
C GLY A 46 -74.61 -88.20 -57.96
N GLY A 47 -75.69 -87.40 -58.04
CA GLY A 47 -76.86 -87.57 -57.17
C GLY A 47 -77.10 -86.48 -56.12
N SER A 48 -78.38 -86.07 -56.05
CA SER A 48 -79.02 -85.37 -54.92
C SER A 48 -79.01 -83.83 -54.94
N ASP A 49 -79.92 -83.26 -55.74
CA ASP A 49 -80.24 -81.83 -55.88
C ASP A 49 -80.98 -81.22 -54.64
N LEU A 50 -81.07 -81.96 -53.53
CA LEU A 50 -81.71 -81.51 -52.29
C LEU A 50 -80.72 -81.30 -51.12
N MET A 51 -79.46 -81.78 -51.23
CA MET A 51 -78.40 -81.57 -50.22
C MET A 51 -77.44 -80.41 -50.56
N SER A 52 -77.50 -79.89 -51.79
CA SER A 52 -76.61 -78.81 -52.25
C SER A 52 -76.94 -77.45 -51.62
N LYS A 53 -78.22 -77.21 -51.29
CA LYS A 53 -78.67 -75.94 -50.70
C LYS A 53 -78.25 -75.77 -49.24
N ASP A 54 -78.14 -76.86 -48.47
CA ASP A 54 -77.70 -76.81 -47.07
C ASP A 54 -76.17 -76.65 -46.96
N ILE A 55 -75.41 -77.23 -47.90
CA ILE A 55 -73.97 -77.00 -48.00
C ILE A 55 -73.69 -75.56 -48.41
N GLU A 56 -74.44 -75.01 -49.37
CA GLU A 56 -74.30 -73.60 -49.77
C GLU A 56 -74.64 -72.63 -48.62
N ARG A 57 -75.72 -72.88 -47.88
CA ARG A 57 -76.07 -72.10 -46.68
C ARG A 57 -74.98 -72.19 -45.60
N SER A 58 -74.47 -73.38 -45.31
CA SER A 58 -73.38 -73.60 -44.36
C SER A 58 -72.08 -72.89 -44.77
N THR A 59 -71.73 -72.92 -46.07
CA THR A 59 -70.53 -72.20 -46.56
C THR A 59 -70.69 -70.68 -46.54
N ALA A 60 -71.89 -70.15 -46.73
CA ALA A 60 -72.19 -68.72 -46.59
C ALA A 60 -72.06 -68.27 -45.12
N GLU A 61 -72.62 -69.03 -44.18
CA GLU A 61 -72.48 -68.78 -42.74
C GLU A 61 -71.00 -68.83 -42.31
N ILE A 62 -70.22 -69.81 -42.75
CA ILE A 62 -68.79 -69.89 -42.44
C ILE A 62 -68.03 -68.67 -43.00
N LYS A 63 -68.39 -68.19 -44.19
CA LYS A 63 -67.78 -66.97 -44.77
C LYS A 63 -68.13 -65.73 -43.95
N GLU A 64 -69.38 -65.61 -43.51
CA GLU A 64 -69.83 -64.50 -42.66
C GLU A 64 -69.12 -64.51 -41.31
N TRP A 65 -69.02 -65.67 -40.65
CA TRP A 65 -68.26 -65.83 -39.41
C TRP A 65 -66.79 -65.49 -39.56
N ARG A 66 -66.14 -65.91 -40.66
CA ARG A 66 -64.75 -65.53 -40.95
C ARG A 66 -64.61 -64.02 -41.14
N ALA A 67 -65.50 -63.40 -41.90
CA ALA A 67 -65.50 -61.96 -42.10
C ALA A 67 -65.69 -61.20 -40.77
N ALA A 68 -66.63 -61.64 -39.93
CA ALA A 68 -66.86 -61.10 -38.59
C ALA A 68 -65.63 -61.27 -37.69
N PHE A 69 -65.00 -62.45 -37.70
CA PHE A 69 -63.77 -62.72 -36.95
C PHE A 69 -62.62 -61.82 -37.39
N TYR A 70 -62.36 -61.67 -38.70
CA TYR A 70 -61.30 -60.78 -39.19
C TYR A 70 -61.61 -59.31 -38.90
N LYS A 71 -62.89 -58.90 -38.98
CA LYS A 71 -63.31 -57.55 -38.59
C LYS A 71 -63.06 -57.29 -37.10
N ALA A 72 -63.40 -58.25 -36.23
CA ALA A 72 -63.12 -58.17 -34.79
C ALA A 72 -61.61 -58.17 -34.49
N LYS A 73 -60.83 -59.03 -35.16
CA LYS A 73 -59.36 -59.08 -35.06
C LYS A 73 -58.72 -57.75 -35.49
N ALA A 74 -59.20 -57.14 -36.57
CA ALA A 74 -58.75 -55.84 -37.04
C ALA A 74 -59.12 -54.72 -36.05
N ALA A 75 -60.34 -54.73 -35.51
CA ALA A 75 -60.78 -53.78 -34.49
C ALA A 75 -59.92 -53.89 -33.21
N TYR A 76 -59.65 -55.11 -32.74
CA TYR A 76 -58.76 -55.35 -31.60
C TYR A 76 -57.35 -54.84 -31.85
N ARG A 77 -56.75 -55.08 -33.03
CA ARG A 77 -55.44 -54.53 -33.38
C ARG A 77 -55.43 -53.01 -33.37
N LYS A 78 -56.44 -52.38 -33.96
CA LYS A 78 -56.58 -50.92 -33.94
C LYS A 78 -56.69 -50.36 -32.52
N GLU A 79 -57.39 -51.06 -31.63
CA GLU A 79 -57.46 -50.70 -30.21
C GLU A 79 -56.10 -50.84 -29.51
N GLN A 80 -55.35 -51.91 -29.79
CA GLN A 80 -53.99 -52.10 -29.25
C GLN A 80 -53.02 -51.03 -29.75
N GLU A 81 -53.07 -50.70 -31.04
CA GLU A 81 -52.29 -49.60 -31.62
C GLU A 81 -52.65 -48.26 -30.97
N ALA A 82 -53.94 -48.00 -30.73
CA ALA A 82 -54.37 -46.80 -30.02
C ALA A 82 -53.87 -46.77 -28.56
N LYS A 83 -53.87 -47.91 -27.86
CA LYS A 83 -53.32 -48.01 -26.50
C LYS A 83 -51.82 -47.75 -26.48
N LEU A 84 -51.05 -48.36 -27.39
CA LEU A 84 -49.62 -48.13 -27.52
C LEU A 84 -49.30 -46.68 -27.88
N SER A 85 -50.09 -46.08 -28.76
CA SER A 85 -49.98 -44.66 -29.12
C SER A 85 -50.19 -43.75 -27.90
N MET A 86 -51.27 -43.96 -27.14
CA MET A 86 -51.53 -43.22 -25.91
C MET A 86 -50.45 -43.44 -24.84
N GLN A 87 -49.87 -44.64 -24.77
CA GLN A 87 -48.77 -44.94 -23.86
C GLN A 87 -47.50 -44.18 -24.25
N SER A 88 -47.16 -44.14 -25.54
CA SER A 88 -46.04 -43.34 -26.05
C SER A 88 -46.22 -41.86 -25.72
N ASP A 89 -47.42 -41.30 -25.94
CA ASP A 89 -47.73 -39.90 -25.60
C ASP A 89 -47.60 -39.63 -24.09
N LEU A 90 -47.98 -40.60 -23.25
CA LEU A 90 -47.84 -40.50 -21.79
C LEU A 90 -46.36 -40.50 -21.38
N ASP A 91 -45.54 -41.37 -21.96
CA ASP A 91 -44.10 -41.45 -21.70
C ASP A 91 -43.40 -40.16 -22.14
N ASP A 92 -43.78 -39.58 -23.28
CA ASP A 92 -43.26 -38.29 -23.73
C ASP A 92 -43.60 -37.14 -22.77
N LYS A 93 -44.83 -37.14 -22.23
CA LYS A 93 -45.25 -36.17 -21.20
C LYS A 93 -44.50 -36.38 -19.89
N ILE A 94 -44.30 -37.61 -19.43
CA ILE A 94 -43.50 -37.93 -18.23
C ILE A 94 -42.07 -37.43 -18.42
N ASN A 95 -41.46 -37.71 -19.56
CA ASN A 95 -40.13 -37.25 -19.91
C ASN A 95 -40.04 -35.71 -19.98
N ALA A 96 -41.07 -35.05 -20.50
CA ALA A 96 -41.15 -33.58 -20.52
C ALA A 96 -41.22 -33.00 -19.10
N VAL A 97 -42.06 -33.56 -18.22
CA VAL A 97 -42.16 -33.16 -16.81
C VAL A 97 -40.83 -33.39 -16.09
N HIS A 98 -40.16 -34.52 -16.35
CA HIS A 98 -38.84 -34.80 -15.78
C HIS A 98 -37.79 -33.76 -16.21
N ARG A 99 -37.72 -33.44 -17.50
CA ARG A 99 -36.84 -32.38 -18.02
C ARG A 99 -37.12 -31.03 -17.36
N MET A 100 -38.40 -30.69 -17.16
CA MET A 100 -38.78 -29.45 -16.47
C MET A 100 -38.37 -29.45 -15.00
N LYS A 101 -38.52 -30.58 -14.29
CA LYS A 101 -38.05 -30.74 -12.90
C LYS A 101 -36.54 -30.58 -12.79
N VAL A 102 -35.77 -31.16 -13.71
CA VAL A 102 -34.31 -31.00 -13.74
C VAL A 102 -33.92 -29.53 -14.00
N LYS A 103 -34.61 -28.85 -14.92
CA LYS A 103 -34.40 -27.40 -15.14
C LYS A 103 -34.76 -26.57 -13.91
N GLN A 104 -35.82 -26.94 -13.20
CA GLN A 104 -36.21 -26.27 -11.96
C GLN A 104 -35.14 -26.43 -10.88
N ALA A 105 -34.68 -27.66 -10.63
CA ALA A 105 -33.63 -27.93 -9.65
C ALA A 105 -32.33 -27.16 -9.95
N LYS A 106 -31.95 -27.02 -11.23
CA LYS A 106 -30.80 -26.19 -11.62
C LYS A 106 -30.99 -24.71 -11.30
N ARG A 107 -32.19 -24.17 -11.52
CA ARG A 107 -32.51 -22.78 -11.17
C ARG A 107 -32.53 -22.56 -9.66
N ASP A 108 -33.04 -23.53 -8.90
CA ASP A 108 -33.08 -23.46 -7.44
C ASP A 108 -31.65 -23.50 -6.84
N ASP A 109 -30.77 -24.35 -7.38
CA ASP A 109 -29.34 -24.37 -7.00
C ASP A 109 -28.63 -23.06 -7.36
N GLU A 110 -28.86 -22.51 -8.56
CA GLU A 110 -28.31 -21.22 -8.95
C GLU A 110 -28.80 -20.08 -8.05
N HIS A 111 -30.10 -20.05 -7.74
CA HIS A 111 -30.68 -19.10 -6.80
C HIS A 111 -30.06 -19.22 -5.40
N ALA A 112 -29.91 -20.45 -4.88
CA ALA A 112 -29.26 -20.69 -3.59
C ALA A 112 -27.81 -20.17 -3.55
N ARG A 113 -27.05 -20.33 -4.64
CA ARG A 113 -25.69 -19.78 -4.77
C ARG A 113 -25.68 -18.26 -4.79
N ILE A 114 -26.61 -17.63 -5.50
CA ILE A 114 -26.75 -16.17 -5.55
C ILE A 114 -27.08 -15.62 -4.15
N VAL A 115 -28.06 -16.22 -3.45
CA VAL A 115 -28.43 -15.83 -2.08
C VAL A 115 -27.23 -15.97 -1.14
N SER A 116 -26.52 -17.10 -1.19
CA SER A 116 -25.33 -17.32 -0.35
C SER A 116 -24.25 -16.27 -0.59
N ARG A 117 -24.04 -15.84 -1.84
CA ARG A 117 -23.10 -14.78 -2.20
C ARG A 117 -23.56 -13.43 -1.66
N MET A 118 -24.83 -13.07 -1.86
CA MET A 118 -25.39 -11.82 -1.35
C MET A 118 -25.30 -11.71 0.17
N GLU A 119 -25.53 -12.81 0.89
CA GLU A 119 -25.35 -12.85 2.34
C GLU A 119 -23.88 -12.69 2.76
N ALA A 120 -22.95 -13.29 2.02
CA ALA A 120 -21.52 -13.12 2.28
C ALA A 120 -21.08 -11.66 2.06
N ASP A 121 -21.52 -11.05 0.97
CA ASP A 121 -21.26 -9.64 0.65
C ASP A 121 -21.88 -8.72 1.71
N SER A 122 -23.10 -9.02 2.17
CA SER A 122 -23.78 -8.27 3.25
C SER A 122 -22.99 -8.32 4.56
N ARG A 123 -22.49 -9.51 4.94
CA ARG A 123 -21.63 -9.67 6.13
C ARG A 123 -20.32 -8.89 5.98
N GLN A 124 -19.70 -8.92 4.81
CA GLN A 124 -18.46 -8.19 4.54
C GLN A 124 -18.67 -6.67 4.62
N LEU A 125 -19.77 -6.16 4.04
CA LEU A 125 -20.14 -4.75 4.13
C LEU A 125 -20.41 -4.31 5.58
N HIS A 126 -21.11 -5.15 6.35
CA HIS A 126 -21.36 -4.86 7.77
C HIS A 126 -20.06 -4.79 8.56
N GLN A 127 -19.15 -5.76 8.37
CA GLN A 127 -17.85 -5.76 9.02
C GLN A 127 -16.99 -4.54 8.62
N ALA A 128 -17.01 -4.16 7.34
CA ALA A 128 -16.34 -2.95 6.87
C ALA A 128 -16.91 -1.69 7.53
N GLY A 129 -18.24 -1.64 7.72
CA GLY A 129 -18.92 -0.57 8.47
C GLY A 129 -18.41 -0.43 9.90
N LEU A 130 -18.32 -1.55 10.65
CA LEU A 130 -17.80 -1.55 12.01
C LEU A 130 -16.35 -1.08 12.10
N VAL A 131 -15.50 -1.49 11.15
CA VAL A 131 -14.10 -1.04 11.08
C VAL A 131 -14.02 0.47 10.85
N GLN A 132 -14.85 1.03 9.96
CA GLN A 132 -14.89 2.46 9.71
C GLN A 132 -15.40 3.24 10.93
N GLU A 133 -16.40 2.72 11.64
CA GLU A 133 -16.88 3.31 12.88
C GLU A 133 -15.80 3.35 13.97
N GLY A 134 -15.02 2.27 14.11
CA GLY A 134 -13.85 2.23 14.99
C GLY A 134 -12.82 3.32 14.64
N LYS A 135 -12.48 3.48 13.36
CA LYS A 135 -11.57 4.55 12.89
C LYS A 135 -12.12 5.95 13.22
N LYS A 136 -13.42 6.16 13.02
CA LYS A 136 -14.10 7.43 13.35
C LYS A 136 -14.00 7.75 14.84
N LEU A 137 -14.19 6.77 15.72
CA LEU A 137 -14.05 6.96 17.17
C LEU A 137 -12.62 7.32 17.58
N VAL A 138 -11.61 6.66 17.00
CA VAL A 138 -10.19 6.99 17.25
C VAL A 138 -9.88 8.42 16.82
N LEU A 139 -10.33 8.84 15.63
CA LEU A 139 -10.14 10.21 15.16
C LEU A 139 -10.85 11.22 16.07
N LYS A 140 -12.08 10.94 16.50
CA LYS A 140 -12.82 11.79 17.43
C LYS A 140 -12.07 11.97 18.75
N SER A 141 -11.52 10.90 19.31
CA SER A 141 -10.70 10.95 20.53
C SER A 141 -9.44 11.82 20.35
N ARG A 142 -8.75 11.70 19.21
CA ARG A 142 -7.57 12.55 18.90
C ARG A 142 -7.94 14.03 18.78
N VAL A 143 -9.05 14.36 18.13
CA VAL A 143 -9.54 15.74 18.02
C VAL A 143 -9.79 16.32 19.41
N THR A 144 -10.50 15.60 20.29
CA THR A 144 -10.72 16.04 21.67
C THR A 144 -9.42 16.21 22.46
N GLN A 145 -8.41 15.37 22.21
CA GLN A 145 -7.09 15.54 22.84
C GLN A 145 -6.40 16.81 22.35
N TYR A 146 -6.42 17.08 21.03
CA TYR A 146 -5.84 18.30 20.48
C TYR A 146 -6.55 19.57 20.97
N GLU A 147 -7.88 19.55 21.07
CA GLU A 147 -8.65 20.66 21.66
C GLU A 147 -8.20 20.98 23.09
N LYS A 148 -7.99 19.94 23.92
CA LYS A 148 -7.44 20.13 25.28
C LYS A 148 -6.04 20.76 25.26
N THR A 149 -5.16 20.30 24.37
CA THR A 149 -3.81 20.87 24.23
C THR A 149 -3.84 22.32 23.75
N VAL A 150 -4.71 22.65 22.80
CA VAL A 150 -4.89 24.03 22.31
C VAL A 150 -5.34 24.94 23.46
N ASN A 151 -6.36 24.53 24.22
CA ASN A 151 -6.84 25.31 25.37
C ASN A 151 -5.74 25.53 26.42
N GLN A 152 -4.92 24.52 26.69
CA GLN A 152 -3.78 24.64 27.61
C GLN A 152 -2.75 25.67 27.12
N LEU A 153 -2.38 25.61 25.84
CA LEU A 153 -1.43 26.56 25.24
C LEU A 153 -1.99 27.99 25.19
N GLU A 154 -3.29 28.15 25.01
CA GLU A 154 -3.95 29.46 25.09
C GLU A 154 -3.86 30.06 26.50
N MET A 155 -4.07 29.25 27.54
CA MET A 155 -3.88 29.67 28.92
C MET A 155 -2.43 30.10 29.21
N GLU A 156 -1.45 29.30 28.79
CA GLU A 156 -0.02 29.62 28.97
C GLU A 156 0.39 30.89 28.22
N LYS A 157 -0.14 31.08 27.00
CA LYS A 157 0.07 32.29 26.21
C LYS A 157 -0.44 33.52 26.94
N ASP A 158 -1.62 33.45 27.55
CA ASP A 158 -2.19 34.60 28.27
C ASP A 158 -1.45 34.87 29.59
N GLU A 159 -0.97 33.84 30.29
CA GLU A 159 -0.09 33.99 31.45
C GLU A 159 1.24 34.68 31.07
N LEU A 160 1.87 34.26 29.98
CA LEU A 160 3.11 34.87 29.49
C LEU A 160 2.91 36.32 29.06
N LYS A 161 1.78 36.65 28.42
CA LYS A 161 1.43 38.05 28.11
C LYS A 161 1.32 38.88 29.39
N ALA A 162 0.67 38.37 30.43
CA ALA A 162 0.55 39.07 31.71
C ALA A 162 1.93 39.34 32.34
N LYS A 163 2.81 38.34 32.38
CA LYS A 163 4.20 38.49 32.87
C LYS A 163 5.00 39.50 32.04
N ASN A 164 4.83 39.50 30.72
CA ASN A 164 5.51 40.46 29.85
C ASN A 164 5.09 41.91 30.16
N ILE A 165 3.79 42.14 30.38
CA ILE A 165 3.27 43.46 30.80
C ILE A 165 3.90 43.90 32.13
N GLU A 166 4.02 43.00 33.11
CA GLU A 166 4.65 43.27 34.40
C GLU A 166 6.14 43.62 34.27
N LEU A 167 6.88 42.86 33.46
CA LEU A 167 8.30 43.12 33.19
C LEU A 167 8.50 44.47 32.49
N LEU A 168 7.66 44.80 31.51
CA LEU A 168 7.69 46.10 30.84
C LEU A 168 7.46 47.25 31.83
N ALA A 169 6.51 47.11 32.75
CA ALA A 169 6.29 48.09 33.81
C ALA A 169 7.52 48.24 34.73
N THR A 170 8.18 47.12 35.05
CA THR A 170 9.42 47.10 35.85
C THR A 170 10.57 47.81 35.13
N ILE A 171 10.76 47.53 33.84
CA ILE A 171 11.78 48.17 33.00
C ILE A 171 11.54 49.69 32.96
N GLN A 172 10.31 50.14 32.73
CA GLN A 172 9.97 51.57 32.74
C GLN A 172 10.32 52.22 34.09
N LYS A 173 10.00 51.57 35.21
CA LYS A 173 10.35 52.05 36.56
C LYS A 173 11.87 52.17 36.74
N LEU A 174 12.65 51.20 36.26
CA LEU A 174 14.12 51.24 36.33
C LEU A 174 14.71 52.33 35.44
N GLN A 175 14.20 52.50 34.22
CA GLN A 175 14.61 53.57 33.32
C GLN A 175 14.37 54.95 33.94
N LEU A 176 13.24 55.15 34.63
CA LEU A 176 12.99 56.37 35.39
C LEU A 176 14.05 56.56 36.49
N LYS A 177 14.42 55.52 37.25
CA LYS A 177 15.48 55.62 38.26
C LYS A 177 16.84 55.99 37.66
N ILE A 178 17.22 55.40 36.53
CA ILE A 178 18.49 55.69 35.85
C ILE A 178 18.53 57.15 35.40
N LYS A 179 17.46 57.65 34.76
CA LYS A 179 17.39 59.05 34.32
C LYS A 179 17.58 60.07 35.45
N HIS A 180 17.19 59.72 36.67
CA HIS A 180 17.32 60.59 37.85
C HIS A 180 18.57 60.27 38.69
N GLY A 181 19.27 59.17 38.42
CA GLY A 181 20.52 58.80 39.08
C GLY A 181 21.70 59.53 38.46
N ARG A 182 22.61 60.09 39.28
CA ARG A 182 23.85 60.70 38.79
C ARG A 182 24.68 59.63 38.06
N HIS A 183 24.86 59.79 36.76
CA HIS A 183 25.72 58.93 35.95
C HIS A 183 27.16 58.97 36.53
N PRO A 184 27.78 57.82 36.86
CA PRO A 184 29.22 57.77 37.06
C PRO A 184 29.90 58.11 35.72
N ALA A 185 30.90 58.99 35.78
CA ALA A 185 31.58 59.54 34.61
C ALA A 185 32.05 58.43 33.66
N SER A 186 31.68 58.54 32.38
CA SER A 186 32.08 57.58 31.35
C SER A 186 33.60 57.55 31.22
N ARG A 187 34.22 56.41 31.51
CA ARG A 187 35.62 56.17 31.14
C ARG A 187 35.71 56.16 29.62
N GLN A 188 36.49 57.07 29.04
CA GLN A 188 36.79 57.03 27.62
C GLN A 188 37.67 55.82 27.31
N PRO A 189 37.37 55.03 26.28
CA PRO A 189 38.24 53.94 25.84
C PRO A 189 39.56 54.50 25.31
N THR A 190 40.66 54.22 25.99
CA THR A 190 42.01 54.55 25.52
C THR A 190 42.41 53.63 24.36
N LEU A 191 42.84 54.23 23.23
CA LEU A 191 43.30 53.56 22.00
C LEU A 191 44.60 52.75 22.16
N VAL A 192 45.16 52.68 23.37
CA VAL A 192 46.40 51.97 23.65
C VAL A 192 46.05 50.70 24.42
N PRO A 193 46.51 49.52 23.96
CA PRO A 193 46.35 48.29 24.72
C PRO A 193 46.85 48.47 26.15
N ASP A 194 46.02 48.13 27.13
CA ASP A 194 46.39 48.30 28.53
C ASP A 194 47.69 47.52 28.78
N PRO A 195 48.77 48.17 29.26
CA PRO A 195 50.05 47.51 29.47
C PRO A 195 49.95 46.40 30.53
N ASN A 196 48.90 46.37 31.33
CA ASN A 196 48.66 45.31 32.29
C ASN A 196 48.06 44.06 31.60
N PRO A 197 48.77 42.91 31.59
CA PRO A 197 48.28 41.68 30.99
C PRO A 197 46.98 41.17 31.63
N ASP A 198 46.72 41.47 32.91
CA ASP A 198 45.49 41.03 33.60
C ASP A 198 44.25 41.74 33.06
N ILE A 199 44.39 43.04 32.72
CA ILE A 199 43.32 43.83 32.11
C ILE A 199 43.14 43.41 30.65
N ARG A 200 44.25 43.27 29.90
CA ARG A 200 44.23 42.85 28.49
C ARG A 200 43.57 41.48 28.28
N ASN A 201 43.70 40.57 29.24
CA ASN A 201 43.17 39.21 29.16
C ASN A 201 41.77 39.05 29.79
N HIS A 202 41.15 40.15 30.24
CA HIS A 202 39.81 40.13 30.82
C HIS A 202 38.72 39.97 29.75
N ASP A 203 37.62 39.30 30.08
CA ASP A 203 36.50 39.02 29.14
C ASP A 203 35.81 40.29 28.60
N GLU A 204 35.96 41.40 29.30
CA GLU A 204 35.38 42.71 28.98
C GLU A 204 36.35 43.63 28.21
N TYR A 205 37.60 43.20 27.98
CA TYR A 205 38.58 44.04 27.31
C TYR A 205 38.32 44.10 25.80
N GLU A 206 37.68 45.20 25.37
CA GLU A 206 37.37 45.49 23.98
C GLU A 206 38.48 46.30 23.30
N HIS A 207 39.24 45.66 22.42
CA HIS A 207 40.21 46.38 21.61
C HIS A 207 39.42 47.20 20.56
N PRO A 208 39.57 48.53 20.51
CA PRO A 208 38.70 49.42 19.74
C PRO A 208 38.74 49.17 18.23
N GLU A 209 39.82 48.57 17.74
CA GLU A 209 40.01 48.26 16.31
C GLU A 209 39.93 46.76 15.98
N ALA A 210 39.64 45.89 16.96
CA ALA A 210 39.61 44.46 16.68
C ALA A 210 38.30 44.04 16.00
N PRO A 211 38.32 43.15 14.98
CA PRO A 211 37.10 42.75 14.28
C PRO A 211 36.10 42.06 15.21
N HIS A 212 35.02 42.75 15.56
CA HIS A 212 34.06 42.31 16.59
C HIS A 212 33.15 41.14 16.15
N MET A 213 33.21 40.71 14.89
CA MET A 213 32.19 39.82 14.32
C MET A 213 32.38 38.32 14.63
N LYS A 214 33.46 37.88 15.26
CA LYS A 214 33.73 36.42 15.41
C LYS A 214 34.41 36.04 16.74
N ARG A 215 33.70 36.15 17.87
CA ARG A 215 34.11 35.55 19.17
C ARG A 215 34.08 34.01 19.19
N THR A 216 33.66 33.37 18.09
CA THR A 216 33.38 31.93 18.00
C THR A 216 34.61 31.03 18.16
N TYR A 217 35.82 31.55 17.95
CA TYR A 217 37.02 30.72 17.89
C TYR A 217 37.72 30.48 19.23
N ARG A 218 37.39 31.22 20.30
CA ARG A 218 38.08 31.11 21.60
C ARG A 218 37.98 29.72 22.22
N TYR A 219 36.81 29.08 22.09
CA TYR A 219 36.52 27.76 22.65
C TYR A 219 36.21 26.72 21.56
N PHE A 220 36.58 27.02 20.31
CA PHE A 220 36.32 26.12 19.20
C PHE A 220 37.26 24.91 19.26
N VAL A 221 36.68 23.72 19.32
CA VAL A 221 37.40 22.44 19.24
C VAL A 221 37.27 21.93 17.81
N ALA A 222 38.40 21.75 17.13
CA ALA A 222 38.43 21.18 15.79
C ALA A 222 37.91 19.73 15.79
N SER A 223 37.06 19.40 14.82
CA SER A 223 36.63 18.04 14.54
C SER A 223 37.54 17.32 13.53
N LEU A 224 38.30 18.07 12.72
CA LEU A 224 39.15 17.50 11.67
C LEU A 224 40.55 17.07 12.18
N PRO A 225 41.12 15.98 11.63
CA PRO A 225 42.44 15.48 12.02
C PRO A 225 43.56 16.25 11.29
N TYR A 226 44.06 17.32 11.94
CA TYR A 226 45.22 18.07 11.48
C TYR A 226 46.53 17.29 11.77
N THR A 227 47.47 17.32 10.83
CA THR A 227 48.76 16.62 10.95
C THR A 227 49.66 17.23 12.02
N THR A 228 49.50 18.53 12.31
CA THR A 228 50.28 19.25 13.32
C THR A 228 49.37 20.13 14.18
N GLY A 229 49.31 19.85 15.48
CA GLY A 229 48.54 20.63 16.44
C GLY A 229 47.03 20.66 16.15
N THR A 230 46.39 21.79 16.45
CA THR A 230 44.94 21.97 16.29
C THR A 230 44.53 22.44 14.88
N GLY A 231 45.48 22.66 13.95
CA GLY A 231 45.17 23.23 12.64
C GLY A 231 45.00 24.76 12.61
N LYS A 232 45.10 25.42 13.77
CA LYS A 232 44.83 26.85 13.98
C LYS A 232 46.10 27.65 14.27
N VAL A 233 46.19 28.87 13.75
CA VAL A 233 47.20 29.85 14.22
C VAL A 233 46.80 30.35 15.60
N TRP A 234 47.62 30.08 16.60
CA TRP A 234 47.40 30.60 17.96
C TRP A 234 47.57 32.12 17.99
N PRO A 235 46.69 32.88 18.67
CA PRO A 235 46.78 34.35 18.76
C PRO A 235 48.13 34.87 19.22
N SER A 236 48.81 34.12 20.11
CA SER A 236 50.15 34.42 20.59
C SER A 236 51.21 34.50 19.48
N ARG A 237 50.99 33.84 18.34
CA ARG A 237 51.90 33.88 17.17
C ARG A 237 51.95 35.24 16.50
N TYR A 238 50.85 35.99 16.53
CA TYR A 238 50.79 37.34 15.98
C TYR A 238 50.65 38.42 17.07
N GLY A 239 50.87 38.06 18.34
CA GLY A 239 50.90 38.98 19.48
C GLY A 239 49.53 39.31 20.12
N SER A 240 48.49 38.53 19.81
CA SER A 240 47.14 38.68 20.35
C SER A 240 46.86 37.67 21.48
N ASN A 241 45.62 37.65 22.01
CA ASN A 241 45.12 36.71 23.00
C ASN A 241 43.89 35.93 22.49
N GLY A 242 43.42 34.96 23.28
CA GLY A 242 42.31 34.08 22.91
C GLY A 242 40.97 34.79 22.67
N HIS A 243 40.81 36.02 23.18
CA HIS A 243 39.59 36.82 23.00
C HIS A 243 39.52 37.46 21.61
N TRP A 244 40.68 37.74 21.02
CA TRP A 244 40.82 38.34 19.69
C TRP A 244 41.46 37.36 18.70
N ASP A 245 40.91 36.16 18.74
CA ASP A 245 41.30 35.06 17.88
C ASP A 245 40.62 35.16 16.51
N LEU A 246 41.44 35.35 15.48
CA LEU A 246 40.96 35.52 14.10
C LEU A 246 40.57 34.20 13.41
N GLY A 247 40.76 33.05 14.07
CA GLY A 247 40.38 31.74 13.54
C GLY A 247 41.15 31.34 12.29
N LEU A 248 42.41 31.75 12.16
CA LEU A 248 43.23 31.55 10.97
C LEU A 248 43.73 30.11 10.88
N CYS A 249 43.71 29.52 9.67
CA CYS A 249 44.29 28.20 9.45
C CYS A 249 45.82 28.24 9.52
N GLN A 250 46.42 27.37 10.34
CA GLN A 250 47.86 27.26 10.52
C GLN A 250 48.57 26.90 9.21
N VAL A 251 48.05 25.95 8.45
CA VAL A 251 48.66 25.52 7.18
C VAL A 251 48.62 26.65 6.17
N HIS A 252 47.49 27.35 6.08
CA HIS A 252 47.30 28.44 5.13
C HIS A 252 48.19 29.66 5.43
N PHE A 253 48.27 30.12 6.67
CA PHE A 253 48.93 31.37 7.04
C PHE A 253 50.36 31.22 7.58
N ASN A 254 50.81 30.01 7.91
CA ASN A 254 52.08 29.82 8.62
C ASN A 254 52.97 28.72 8.04
N THR A 255 52.56 28.12 6.90
CA THR A 255 53.36 27.14 6.17
C THR A 255 53.25 27.40 4.67
N GLU A 256 54.26 26.99 3.91
CA GLU A 256 54.27 27.11 2.44
C GLU A 256 53.33 26.10 1.75
N GLY A 257 52.85 25.07 2.47
CA GLY A 257 51.97 24.03 1.92
C GLY A 257 50.50 24.43 1.86
N ASP A 258 49.73 23.72 1.02
CA ASP A 258 48.28 23.90 0.91
C ASP A 258 47.51 23.10 1.95
N CYS A 259 46.40 23.67 2.42
CA CYS A 259 45.54 23.00 3.38
C CYS A 259 44.79 21.85 2.69
N LYS A 260 45.07 20.61 3.09
CA LYS A 260 44.43 19.40 2.53
C LYS A 260 42.90 19.38 2.63
N PHE A 261 42.31 20.20 3.51
CA PHE A 261 40.87 20.29 3.70
C PHE A 261 40.21 21.38 2.84
N GLY A 262 40.98 22.28 2.20
CA GLY A 262 40.43 23.33 1.34
C GLY A 262 39.26 24.09 1.97
N ASP A 263 38.13 24.16 1.28
CA ASP A 263 36.91 24.82 1.74
C ASP A 263 36.21 24.10 2.91
N GLN A 264 36.55 22.84 3.17
CA GLN A 264 36.04 22.08 4.32
C GLN A 264 36.81 22.37 5.62
N CYS A 265 37.89 23.17 5.56
CA CYS A 265 38.66 23.53 6.73
C CYS A 265 37.81 24.34 7.70
N GLU A 266 37.87 23.99 8.99
CA GLU A 266 37.12 24.66 10.05
C GLU A 266 37.70 26.04 10.39
N TYR A 267 38.90 26.34 9.89
CA TYR A 267 39.59 27.59 10.07
C TYR A 267 39.64 28.37 8.77
N ARG A 268 39.65 29.70 8.89
CA ARG A 268 39.59 30.61 7.76
C ARG A 268 40.83 30.48 6.87
N HIS A 269 40.58 30.53 5.56
CA HIS A 269 41.57 30.67 4.49
C HIS A 269 41.50 32.02 3.77
N ASP A 270 40.45 32.84 3.97
CA ASP A 270 40.35 34.11 3.28
C ASP A 270 41.50 35.05 3.65
N PRO A 271 42.08 35.79 2.67
CA PRO A 271 43.11 36.78 2.93
C PRO A 271 42.74 37.72 4.07
N LEU A 272 43.74 38.14 4.85
CA LEU A 272 43.53 39.11 5.93
C LEU A 272 43.00 40.43 5.35
N THR A 273 41.91 40.93 5.91
CA THR A 273 41.34 42.23 5.55
C THR A 273 42.28 43.36 5.96
N GLN A 274 42.12 44.55 5.37
CA GLN A 274 42.97 45.69 5.72
C GLN A 274 42.92 46.01 7.22
N ASN A 275 41.73 45.97 7.83
CA ASN A 275 41.56 46.23 9.26
C ASN A 275 42.28 45.19 10.13
N GLU A 276 42.23 43.92 9.75
CA GLU A 276 42.96 42.85 10.46
C GLU A 276 44.48 43.02 10.34
N ARG A 277 44.97 43.43 9.18
CA ARG A 277 46.40 43.71 8.98
C ARG A 277 46.84 44.91 9.81
N VAL A 278 46.04 45.98 9.87
CA VAL A 278 46.30 47.14 10.74
C VAL A 278 46.33 46.71 12.20
N TYR A 279 45.32 45.97 12.66
CA TYR A 279 45.25 45.39 14.00
C TYR A 279 46.51 44.57 14.33
N ILE A 280 46.87 43.61 13.49
CA ILE A 280 48.07 42.78 13.69
C ILE A 280 49.34 43.64 13.68
N THR A 281 49.44 44.65 12.82
CA THR A 281 50.61 45.54 12.75
C THR A 281 50.84 46.31 14.05
N MET A 282 49.79 46.64 14.79
CA MET A 282 49.89 47.31 16.09
C MET A 282 50.47 46.39 17.18
N LEU A 283 50.39 45.07 17.03
CA LEU A 283 50.87 44.06 17.99
C LEU A 283 52.39 43.82 17.86
N LYS A 284 53.19 44.89 17.87
CA LYS A 284 54.64 44.81 17.71
C LYS A 284 55.32 44.10 18.90
N PRO A 285 56.41 43.35 18.67
CA PRO A 285 57.05 43.07 17.38
C PRO A 285 56.53 41.81 16.67
N LEU A 286 55.61 41.08 17.30
CA LEU A 286 55.18 39.75 16.83
C LEU A 286 54.26 39.84 15.61
N GLY A 287 53.31 40.77 15.61
CA GLY A 287 52.37 40.91 14.52
C GLY A 287 53.03 41.30 13.19
N THR A 288 54.02 42.19 13.21
CA THR A 288 54.78 42.54 12.00
C THR A 288 55.58 41.37 11.44
N LYS A 289 56.22 40.57 12.31
CA LYS A 289 56.92 39.33 11.91
C LYS A 289 55.95 38.30 11.34
N PHE A 290 54.78 38.16 11.96
CA PHE A 290 53.73 37.24 11.49
C PHE A 290 53.24 37.64 10.09
N LEU A 291 52.92 38.92 9.87
CA LEU A 291 52.48 39.39 8.55
C LEU A 291 53.52 39.14 7.47
N ALA A 292 54.80 39.45 7.72
CA ALA A 292 55.87 39.19 6.76
C ALA A 292 56.00 37.69 6.41
N SER A 293 55.89 36.80 7.43
CA SER A 293 55.93 35.35 7.23
C SER A 293 54.70 34.84 6.48
N SER A 294 53.52 35.34 6.86
CA SER A 294 52.24 35.00 6.24
C SER A 294 52.22 35.41 4.77
N ASP A 295 52.59 36.65 4.46
CA ASP A 295 52.65 37.16 3.08
C ASP A 295 53.60 36.33 2.22
N LYS A 296 54.76 35.93 2.78
CA LYS A 296 55.67 35.01 2.10
C LYS A 296 55.00 33.67 1.80
N CYS A 297 54.32 33.07 2.79
CA CYS A 297 53.62 31.80 2.60
C CYS A 297 52.50 31.90 1.55
N LEU A 298 51.74 32.99 1.56
CA LEU A 298 50.65 33.22 0.62
C LEU A 298 51.15 33.52 -0.81
N PHE A 299 52.30 34.17 -0.94
CA PHE A 299 52.92 34.44 -2.25
C PHE A 299 53.29 33.16 -3.00
N PHE A 300 53.78 32.13 -2.29
CA PHE A 300 54.11 30.83 -2.89
C PHE A 300 52.88 29.99 -3.25
N LYS A 301 51.71 30.33 -2.72
CA LYS A 301 50.45 29.64 -3.02
C LYS A 301 49.85 30.24 -4.28
N SER A 302 50.15 29.62 -5.41
CA SER A 302 49.62 30.01 -6.71
C SER A 302 48.08 30.04 -6.68
N PRO A 303 47.43 31.03 -7.31
CA PRO A 303 45.96 31.09 -7.41
C PRO A 303 45.31 29.97 -8.25
N GLN A 304 46.05 28.92 -8.62
CA GLN A 304 45.62 27.86 -9.52
C GLN A 304 44.77 26.75 -8.89
N SER A 305 44.42 26.81 -7.60
CA SER A 305 43.57 25.80 -6.95
C SER A 305 42.16 26.29 -6.62
N LYS A 306 41.56 27.12 -7.48
CA LYS A 306 40.10 27.32 -7.46
C LYS A 306 39.45 26.22 -8.30
N HIS A 307 39.24 25.05 -7.69
CA HIS A 307 38.39 23.99 -8.22
C HIS A 307 37.27 23.70 -7.23
#